data_AF-A0A9E4AJU0-F1
#
_entry.id   AF-A0A9E4AJU0-F1
#
_cell.length_a   1.000
_cell.length_b   1.000
_cell.length_c   1.000
_cell.angle_alpha   90.00
_cell.angle_beta   90.00
_cell.angle_gamma   90.00
#
_symmetry.space_group_name_H-M   'P 1'
#
loop_
_entity.id
_entity.type
_entity.pdbx_description
1 polymer ?
#
loop_
_entity_poly.entity_id
_entity_poly.type
_entity_poly.pdbx_seq_one_letter_code
_entity_poly.pdbx_strand_id
1 'polypeptide(L)'
;MKRKNFKVVITVLSIVFISVSWTSSCIAGLVHKVKAGETLSGIARKYDVSVKSIAKTNNLKSIDHLQIGKKLIIPIDAKTPNAGGSADGTWHVIKDGDTLYNIARKHNIKDWKELQKINNISNPKQLQIGQEIFIPVHESVGFEIPLQIPLVVTSHYGYRNHPVTRHYRLHEGIDFRARTGTRVYASKTGTVTYAARKGGYGKTVSIQHEDDFSTSYGHLSRIYVSVGDFVRQGQVIGLTGNTGISTGPHLHFEIRYKGKSENPARHLDLP
;
A
#
# COMPACT_ATOMS: atom_id res chain seq x y z
N MET A 1 -87.79 5.40 -17.66
CA MET A 1 -87.43 4.01 -18.06
C MET A 1 -86.56 3.40 -16.98
N LYS A 2 -86.75 2.11 -16.68
CA LYS A 2 -86.47 1.41 -15.41
C LYS A 2 -84.98 1.32 -15.03
N ARG A 3 -84.73 1.42 -13.71
CA ARG A 3 -83.49 1.04 -13.00
C ARG A 3 -83.07 -0.40 -13.35
N LYS A 4 -81.78 -0.62 -13.60
CA LYS A 4 -81.14 -1.94 -13.50
C LYS A 4 -80.06 -1.87 -12.43
N ASN A 5 -80.29 -2.61 -11.36
CA ASN A 5 -79.33 -2.89 -10.30
C ASN A 5 -78.26 -3.83 -10.85
N PHE A 6 -76.99 -3.44 -10.81
CA PHE A 6 -75.89 -4.37 -11.00
C PHE A 6 -75.10 -4.47 -9.70
N LYS A 7 -75.17 -5.63 -9.07
CA LYS A 7 -74.37 -6.00 -7.89
C LYS A 7 -72.91 -6.06 -8.34
N VAL A 8 -72.05 -5.19 -7.82
CA VAL A 8 -70.60 -5.33 -7.96
C VAL A 8 -70.13 -6.20 -6.79
N VAL A 9 -69.74 -7.42 -7.11
CA VAL A 9 -69.05 -8.33 -6.19
C VAL A 9 -67.62 -7.80 -6.05
N ILE A 10 -67.27 -7.31 -4.86
CA ILE A 10 -65.91 -6.87 -4.54
C ILE A 10 -65.12 -8.12 -4.14
N THR A 11 -64.36 -8.68 -5.08
CA THR A 11 -63.33 -9.67 -4.77
C THR A 11 -62.11 -8.90 -4.24
N VAL A 12 -61.86 -8.97 -2.93
CA VAL A 12 -60.64 -8.44 -2.32
C VAL A 12 -59.49 -9.35 -2.75
N LEU A 13 -58.80 -8.99 -3.84
CA LEU A 13 -57.51 -9.59 -4.16
C LEU A 13 -56.48 -8.91 -3.25
N SER A 14 -56.04 -9.63 -2.22
CA SER A 14 -54.93 -9.22 -1.36
C SER A 14 -53.68 -9.05 -2.21
N ILE A 15 -53.39 -7.81 -2.61
CA ILE A 15 -52.10 -7.46 -3.21
C ILE A 15 -51.07 -7.55 -2.09
N VAL A 16 -50.36 -8.66 -2.03
CA VAL A 16 -49.08 -8.72 -1.33
C VAL A 16 -48.17 -7.74 -2.06
N PHE A 17 -48.03 -6.53 -1.52
CA PHE A 17 -46.94 -5.64 -1.86
C PHE A 17 -45.66 -6.32 -1.38
N ILE A 18 -45.10 -7.21 -2.20
CA ILE A 18 -43.67 -7.47 -2.14
C ILE A 18 -43.06 -6.14 -2.56
N SER A 19 -42.67 -5.33 -1.58
CA SER A 19 -41.76 -4.23 -1.79
C SER A 19 -40.45 -4.87 -2.28
N VAL A 20 -40.39 -5.16 -3.58
CA VAL A 20 -39.12 -5.32 -4.25
C VAL A 20 -38.53 -3.93 -4.19
N SER A 21 -37.74 -3.71 -3.14
CA SER A 21 -36.87 -2.56 -3.02
C SER A 21 -35.96 -2.61 -4.24
N TRP A 22 -36.38 -1.96 -5.33
CA TRP A 22 -35.47 -1.57 -6.39
C TRP A 22 -34.55 -0.53 -5.77
N THR A 23 -33.56 -1.01 -5.02
CA THR A 23 -32.34 -0.24 -4.86
C THR A 23 -31.72 -0.24 -6.25
N SER A 24 -32.16 0.72 -7.07
CA SER A 24 -31.30 1.23 -8.13
C SER A 24 -30.09 1.80 -7.41
N SER A 25 -29.14 0.93 -7.10
CA SER A 25 -27.81 1.32 -6.70
C SER A 25 -27.27 2.04 -7.93
N CYS A 26 -27.41 3.36 -7.92
CA CYS A 26 -26.80 4.23 -8.90
C CYS A 26 -25.30 4.01 -8.72
N ILE A 27 -24.71 3.08 -9.47
CA ILE A 27 -23.25 3.04 -9.62
C ILE A 27 -22.92 4.40 -10.22
N ALA A 28 -22.38 5.30 -9.42
CA ALA A 28 -21.94 6.61 -9.84
C ALA A 28 -20.68 6.42 -10.70
N GLY A 29 -20.87 5.97 -11.93
CA GLY A 29 -19.79 5.67 -12.87
C GLY A 29 -19.52 6.85 -13.80
N LEU A 30 -18.24 7.17 -14.01
CA LEU A 30 -17.84 8.12 -15.05
C LEU A 30 -18.05 7.46 -16.41
N VAL A 31 -18.67 8.16 -17.34
CA VAL A 31 -18.81 7.67 -18.72
C VAL A 31 -17.58 8.07 -19.53
N HIS A 32 -16.87 7.07 -20.04
CA HIS A 32 -15.74 7.27 -20.95
C HIS A 32 -16.11 6.79 -22.37
N LYS A 33 -15.89 7.64 -23.38
CA LYS A 33 -16.09 7.29 -24.79
C LYS A 33 -14.76 6.83 -25.39
N VAL A 34 -14.69 5.56 -25.79
CA VAL A 34 -13.50 4.95 -26.40
C VAL A 34 -13.09 5.73 -27.64
N LYS A 35 -11.82 6.12 -27.71
CA LYS A 35 -11.18 6.78 -28.84
C LYS A 35 -10.37 5.78 -29.68
N ALA A 36 -10.01 6.18 -30.89
CA ALA A 36 -9.15 5.38 -31.75
C ALA A 36 -7.82 5.08 -31.04
N GLY A 37 -7.43 3.81 -31.01
CA GLY A 37 -6.20 3.33 -30.38
C GLY A 37 -6.26 3.12 -28.86
N GLU A 38 -7.38 3.42 -28.20
CA GLU A 38 -7.54 3.12 -26.77
C GLU A 38 -7.85 1.63 -26.55
N THR A 39 -7.19 1.04 -25.55
CA THR A 39 -7.46 -0.34 -25.10
C THR A 39 -8.21 -0.33 -23.78
N LEU A 40 -8.92 -1.43 -23.45
CA LEU A 40 -9.64 -1.51 -22.17
C LEU A 40 -8.68 -1.37 -20.98
N SER A 41 -7.46 -1.90 -21.13
CA SER A 41 -6.36 -1.75 -20.18
C SER A 41 -5.85 -0.32 -20.08
N GLY A 42 -5.76 0.43 -21.20
CA GLY A 42 -5.38 1.85 -21.20
C GLY A 42 -6.43 2.75 -20.54
N ILE A 43 -7.71 2.44 -20.74
CA ILE A 43 -8.82 3.15 -20.11
C ILE A 43 -8.90 2.81 -18.63
N ALA A 44 -8.76 1.53 -18.26
CA ALA A 44 -8.63 1.07 -16.87
C ALA A 44 -7.52 1.84 -16.13
N ARG A 45 -6.35 1.96 -16.76
CA ARG A 45 -5.20 2.73 -16.28
C ARG A 45 -5.49 4.21 -16.13
N LYS A 46 -6.23 4.81 -17.06
CA LYS A 46 -6.59 6.24 -17.01
C LYS A 46 -7.44 6.61 -15.80
N TYR A 47 -8.26 5.67 -15.34
CA TYR A 47 -9.24 5.91 -14.28
C TYR A 47 -8.98 5.13 -13.00
N ASP A 48 -7.83 4.47 -12.90
CA ASP A 48 -7.40 3.72 -11.72
C ASP A 48 -8.42 2.66 -11.26
N VAL A 49 -8.94 1.88 -12.21
CA VAL A 49 -9.90 0.80 -11.96
C VAL A 49 -9.46 -0.48 -12.67
N SER A 50 -9.86 -1.64 -12.18
CA SER A 50 -9.49 -2.90 -12.85
C SER A 50 -10.25 -3.10 -14.16
N VAL A 51 -9.57 -3.69 -15.15
CA VAL A 51 -10.17 -4.12 -16.43
C VAL A 51 -11.38 -5.02 -16.20
N LYS A 52 -11.30 -5.93 -15.22
CA LYS A 52 -12.38 -6.84 -14.82
C LYS A 52 -13.58 -6.09 -14.25
N SER A 53 -13.35 -5.03 -13.48
CA SER A 53 -14.42 -4.17 -12.97
C SER A 53 -15.13 -3.44 -14.10
N ILE A 54 -14.40 -2.80 -15.03
CA ILE A 54 -15.01 -2.17 -16.20
C ILE A 54 -15.76 -3.20 -17.07
N ALA A 55 -15.17 -4.38 -17.31
CA ALA A 55 -15.79 -5.44 -18.10
C ALA A 55 -17.10 -5.94 -17.48
N LYS A 56 -17.12 -6.16 -16.16
CA LYS A 56 -18.32 -6.57 -15.42
C LYS A 56 -19.39 -5.48 -15.45
N THR A 57 -19.03 -4.23 -15.15
CA THR A 57 -19.95 -3.08 -15.14
C THR A 57 -20.60 -2.83 -16.50
N ASN A 58 -19.91 -3.19 -17.59
CA ASN A 58 -20.39 -2.99 -18.97
C ASN A 58 -20.81 -4.29 -19.67
N ASN A 59 -20.93 -5.40 -18.96
CA ASN A 59 -21.27 -6.73 -19.50
C ASN A 59 -20.46 -7.11 -20.76
N LEU A 60 -19.16 -6.80 -20.77
CA LEU A 60 -18.28 -7.08 -21.90
C LEU A 60 -17.93 -8.57 -21.95
N LYS A 61 -18.26 -9.22 -23.09
CA LYS A 61 -17.90 -10.62 -23.36
C LYS A 61 -16.48 -10.79 -23.93
N SER A 62 -15.90 -9.71 -24.47
CA SER A 62 -14.54 -9.67 -25.02
C SER A 62 -13.83 -8.40 -24.54
N ILE A 63 -12.57 -8.54 -24.13
CA ILE A 63 -11.72 -7.50 -23.52
C ILE A 63 -10.74 -6.90 -24.54
N ASP A 64 -10.42 -7.66 -25.60
CA ASP A 64 -9.33 -7.35 -26.53
C ASP A 64 -9.75 -6.44 -27.70
N HIS A 65 -11.06 -6.27 -27.90
CA HIS A 65 -11.60 -5.48 -29.01
C HIS A 65 -12.64 -4.47 -28.54
N LEU A 66 -12.17 -3.25 -28.24
CA LEU A 66 -13.07 -2.13 -27.99
C LEU A 66 -13.46 -1.45 -29.31
N GLN A 67 -14.77 -1.26 -29.48
CA GLN A 67 -15.29 -0.49 -30.61
C GLN A 67 -15.09 1.00 -30.35
N ILE A 68 -14.45 1.67 -31.29
CA ILE A 68 -14.27 3.13 -31.27
C ILE A 68 -15.65 3.79 -31.16
N GLY A 69 -15.78 4.74 -30.23
CA GLY A 69 -17.02 5.44 -29.95
C GLY A 69 -17.95 4.76 -28.94
N LYS A 70 -17.66 3.52 -28.53
CA LYS A 70 -18.41 2.83 -27.47
C LYS A 70 -18.28 3.60 -26.15
N LYS A 71 -19.40 3.79 -25.46
CA LYS A 71 -19.42 4.37 -24.11
C LYS A 71 -19.21 3.25 -23.09
N LEU A 72 -18.24 3.43 -22.21
CA LEU A 72 -17.96 2.56 -21.08
C LEU A 72 -18.31 3.30 -19.79
N ILE A 73 -18.99 2.60 -18.90
CA ILE A 73 -19.22 3.01 -17.51
C ILE A 73 -17.99 2.60 -16.72
N ILE A 74 -17.26 3.58 -16.21
CA ILE A 74 -16.08 3.39 -15.37
C ILE A 74 -16.55 3.43 -13.91
N PRO A 75 -16.48 2.31 -13.16
CA PRO A 75 -16.96 2.25 -11.79
C PRO A 75 -16.00 3.00 -10.86
N ILE A 76 -16.35 4.24 -10.47
CA ILE A 76 -15.51 5.07 -9.59
C ILE A 76 -15.92 4.85 -8.13
N ASP A 77 -15.80 3.62 -7.65
CA ASP A 77 -16.14 3.33 -6.26
C ASP A 77 -14.85 3.26 -5.45
N ALA A 78 -14.70 4.14 -4.44
CA ALA A 78 -13.57 4.20 -3.49
C ALA A 78 -13.42 2.95 -2.59
N LYS A 79 -14.08 1.83 -2.95
CA LYS A 79 -14.05 0.54 -2.27
C LYS A 79 -14.35 -0.58 -3.27
N THR A 80 -13.41 -0.95 -4.13
CA THR A 80 -13.39 -2.32 -4.69
C THR A 80 -12.02 -2.97 -4.51
N PRO A 81 -11.81 -3.70 -3.41
CA PRO A 81 -10.73 -4.66 -3.25
C PRO A 81 -11.06 -5.93 -4.05
N ASN A 82 -10.08 -6.52 -4.74
CA ASN A 82 -10.14 -7.92 -5.18
C ASN A 82 -8.75 -8.56 -5.21
N ALA A 83 -8.36 -9.04 -4.02
CA ALA A 83 -7.87 -10.39 -3.71
C ALA A 83 -6.69 -10.97 -4.50
N GLY A 84 -5.50 -10.91 -3.89
CA GLY A 84 -4.42 -11.87 -4.12
C GLY A 84 -2.99 -11.31 -4.14
N GLY A 85 -2.84 -9.99 -4.26
CA GLY A 85 -1.57 -9.28 -4.29
C GLY A 85 -1.89 -7.80 -4.41
N SER A 86 -1.20 -6.95 -3.67
CA SER A 86 -1.52 -5.53 -3.56
C SER A 86 -1.70 -4.89 -4.95
N ALA A 87 -2.82 -4.18 -5.15
CA ALA A 87 -3.06 -3.35 -6.33
C ALA A 87 -2.10 -2.14 -6.38
N ASP A 88 -1.38 -1.91 -5.29
CA ASP A 88 -0.31 -0.94 -5.21
C ASP A 88 0.91 -1.50 -5.94
N GLY A 89 1.44 -0.77 -6.90
CA GLY A 89 2.57 -1.23 -7.72
C GLY A 89 3.11 -0.09 -8.55
N THR A 90 4.24 -0.30 -9.22
CA THR A 90 4.84 0.69 -10.11
C THR A 90 5.04 0.09 -11.48
N TRP A 91 4.76 0.88 -12.52
CA TRP A 91 5.16 0.52 -13.87
C TRP A 91 6.65 0.80 -14.05
N HIS A 92 7.37 -0.20 -14.53
CA HIS A 92 8.79 -0.10 -14.90
C HIS A 92 8.93 -0.27 -16.41
N VAL A 93 9.65 0.66 -17.02
CA VAL A 93 10.00 0.60 -18.44
C VAL A 93 11.30 -0.18 -18.58
N ILE A 94 11.27 -1.30 -19.30
CA ILE A 94 12.43 -2.14 -19.58
C ILE A 94 13.52 -1.32 -20.29
N LYS A 95 14.73 -1.36 -19.73
CA LYS A 95 15.94 -0.71 -20.27
C LYS A 95 16.92 -1.76 -20.78
N ASP A 96 17.96 -1.30 -21.48
CA ASP A 96 19.05 -2.17 -21.88
C ASP A 96 19.69 -2.85 -20.67
N GLY A 97 19.92 -4.16 -20.76
CA GLY A 97 20.44 -4.99 -19.67
C GLY A 97 19.44 -5.38 -18.57
N ASP A 98 18.18 -4.96 -18.65
CA ASP A 98 17.15 -5.41 -17.71
C ASP A 98 16.80 -6.89 -17.91
N THR A 99 16.59 -7.59 -16.80
CA THR A 99 16.06 -8.95 -16.75
C THR A 99 14.95 -8.99 -15.70
N LEU A 100 14.02 -9.94 -15.79
CA LEU A 100 13.04 -10.08 -14.69
C LEU A 100 13.74 -10.37 -13.36
N TYR A 101 14.88 -11.06 -13.38
CA TYR A 101 15.67 -11.35 -12.19
C TYR A 101 16.21 -10.10 -11.50
N ASN A 102 16.92 -9.22 -12.22
CA ASN A 102 17.51 -8.03 -11.60
C ASN A 102 16.44 -7.00 -11.19
N ILE A 103 15.35 -6.89 -11.96
CA ILE A 103 14.20 -6.05 -11.61
C ILE A 103 13.55 -6.60 -10.33
N ALA A 104 13.22 -7.89 -10.28
CA ALA A 104 12.62 -8.50 -9.09
C ALA A 104 13.51 -8.28 -7.85
N ARG A 105 14.81 -8.54 -7.98
CA ARG A 105 15.78 -8.33 -6.90
C ARG A 105 15.82 -6.87 -6.42
N LYS A 106 15.81 -5.90 -7.34
CA LYS A 106 15.80 -4.47 -7.01
C LYS A 106 14.53 -4.06 -6.27
N HIS A 107 13.43 -4.75 -6.52
CA HIS A 107 12.13 -4.50 -5.90
C HIS A 107 11.81 -5.47 -4.76
N ASN A 108 12.82 -6.17 -4.23
CA ASN A 108 12.71 -7.12 -3.12
C ASN A 108 11.69 -8.26 -3.36
N ILE A 109 11.47 -8.63 -4.62
CA ILE A 109 10.67 -9.77 -5.03
C ILE A 109 11.59 -10.99 -5.07
N LYS A 110 11.38 -11.94 -4.14
CA LYS A 110 12.24 -13.14 -4.01
C LYS A 110 12.14 -14.07 -5.21
N ASP A 111 10.94 -14.25 -5.76
CA ASP A 111 10.73 -15.06 -6.96
C ASP A 111 10.40 -14.17 -8.16
N TRP A 112 11.39 -13.95 -9.03
CA TRP A 112 11.21 -13.16 -10.25
C TRP A 112 10.14 -13.73 -11.19
N LYS A 113 9.78 -15.02 -11.08
CA LYS A 113 8.70 -15.63 -11.87
C LYS A 113 7.34 -15.04 -11.53
N GLU A 114 7.20 -14.40 -10.37
CA GLU A 114 6.01 -13.66 -10.01
C GLU A 114 5.78 -12.48 -10.96
N LEU A 115 6.84 -11.72 -11.27
CA LEU A 115 6.77 -10.66 -12.28
C LEU A 115 6.36 -11.21 -13.64
N GLN A 116 6.88 -12.39 -14.00
CA GLN A 116 6.50 -13.04 -15.25
C GLN A 116 5.00 -13.34 -15.32
N LYS A 117 4.44 -13.94 -14.25
CA LYS A 117 3.03 -14.31 -14.16
C LYS A 117 2.11 -13.08 -14.19
N ILE A 118 2.41 -12.07 -13.37
CA ILE A 118 1.59 -10.86 -13.24
C ILE A 118 1.57 -10.06 -14.54
N ASN A 119 2.69 -10.04 -15.27
CA ASN A 119 2.80 -9.32 -16.54
C ASN A 119 2.45 -10.16 -17.75
N ASN A 120 1.98 -11.40 -17.56
CA ASN A 120 1.68 -12.34 -18.64
C ASN A 120 2.82 -12.49 -19.66
N ILE A 121 4.08 -12.49 -19.18
CA ILE A 121 5.26 -12.55 -20.05
C ILE A 121 5.50 -14.00 -20.47
N SER A 122 5.29 -14.29 -21.76
CA SER A 122 5.47 -15.64 -22.30
C SER A 122 6.93 -16.08 -22.34
N ASN A 123 7.86 -15.16 -22.70
CA ASN A 123 9.29 -15.45 -22.76
C ASN A 123 10.13 -14.40 -22.01
N PRO A 124 10.65 -14.70 -20.80
CA PRO A 124 11.38 -13.74 -19.98
C PRO A 124 12.79 -13.43 -20.50
N LYS A 125 13.28 -14.16 -21.52
CA LYS A 125 14.57 -13.89 -22.18
C LYS A 125 14.45 -12.91 -23.36
N GLN A 126 13.23 -12.50 -23.72
CA GLN A 126 12.93 -11.62 -24.86
C GLN A 126 12.18 -10.36 -24.40
N LEU A 127 12.60 -9.76 -23.29
CA LEU A 127 12.06 -8.46 -22.87
C LEU A 127 12.44 -7.40 -23.90
N GLN A 128 11.48 -6.61 -24.35
CA GLN A 128 11.71 -5.55 -25.32
C GLN A 128 12.06 -4.25 -24.60
N ILE A 129 13.12 -3.57 -25.02
CA ILE A 129 13.44 -2.23 -24.51
C ILE A 129 12.24 -1.31 -24.78
N GLY A 130 11.82 -0.55 -23.77
CA GLY A 130 10.62 0.28 -23.82
C GLY A 130 9.33 -0.45 -23.45
N GLN A 131 9.34 -1.78 -23.31
CA GLN A 131 8.20 -2.53 -22.78
C GLN A 131 7.91 -2.10 -21.34
N GLU A 132 6.65 -1.84 -21.02
CA GLU A 132 6.22 -1.58 -19.65
C GLU A 132 5.84 -2.89 -18.96
N ILE A 133 6.35 -3.09 -17.75
CA ILE A 133 5.92 -4.16 -16.86
C ILE A 133 5.45 -3.57 -15.53
N PHE A 134 4.38 -4.13 -14.99
CA PHE A 134 3.87 -3.86 -13.66
C PHE A 134 4.69 -4.60 -12.61
N ILE A 135 5.24 -3.87 -11.66
CA ILE A 135 5.92 -4.41 -10.50
C ILE A 135 4.96 -4.27 -9.32
N PRO A 136 4.43 -5.39 -8.77
CA PRO A 136 3.57 -5.30 -7.60
C PRO A 136 4.36 -4.73 -6.42
N VAL A 137 3.68 -4.03 -5.52
CA VAL A 137 4.13 -3.93 -4.13
C VAL A 137 4.15 -5.36 -3.61
N HIS A 138 5.36 -5.89 -3.46
CA HIS A 138 5.55 -7.13 -2.73
C HIS A 138 5.71 -6.77 -1.26
N GLU A 139 4.99 -7.46 -0.38
CA GLU A 139 5.24 -7.39 1.05
C GLU A 139 6.71 -7.69 1.31
N SER A 140 7.43 -6.74 1.91
CA SER A 140 8.80 -6.98 2.35
C SER A 140 8.78 -8.14 3.35
N VAL A 141 9.47 -9.24 3.05
CA VAL A 141 9.43 -10.50 3.83
C VAL A 141 10.20 -10.40 5.17
N GLY A 142 10.70 -9.22 5.53
CA GLY A 142 11.48 -8.96 6.73
C GLY A 142 11.80 -7.48 6.89
N PHE A 143 12.73 -7.17 7.80
CA PHE A 143 13.17 -5.81 8.10
C PHE A 143 14.56 -5.56 7.55
N GLU A 144 14.79 -4.36 7.02
CA GLU A 144 16.11 -3.88 6.61
C GLU A 144 16.64 -2.85 7.60
N ILE A 145 17.97 -2.70 7.66
CA ILE A 145 18.61 -1.67 8.48
C ILE A 145 18.12 -0.28 8.01
N PRO A 146 17.60 0.58 8.90
CA PRO A 146 17.01 1.88 8.51
C PRO A 146 18.04 2.96 8.17
N LEU A 147 19.32 2.60 8.08
CA LEU A 147 20.47 3.47 7.84
C LEU A 147 21.42 2.82 6.83
N GLN A 148 21.89 3.60 5.85
CA GLN A 148 22.86 3.15 4.84
C GLN A 148 24.25 3.76 5.11
N ILE A 149 24.74 3.55 6.34
CA ILE A 149 26.08 3.95 6.79
C ILE A 149 26.70 2.77 7.56
N PRO A 150 28.02 2.75 7.81
CA PRO A 150 28.61 1.79 8.74
C PRO A 150 27.86 1.82 10.07
N LEU A 151 27.26 0.68 10.42
CA LEU A 151 26.32 0.60 11.53
C LEU A 151 27.08 0.45 12.85
N VAL A 152 26.75 1.31 13.82
CA VAL A 152 27.28 1.21 15.18
C VAL A 152 26.12 1.27 16.15
N VAL A 153 25.90 0.18 16.88
CA VAL A 153 24.90 0.11 17.96
C VAL A 153 25.47 0.79 19.19
N THR A 154 24.84 1.89 19.63
CA THR A 154 25.23 2.62 20.84
C THR A 154 24.44 2.18 22.06
N SER A 155 23.25 1.62 21.86
CA SER A 155 22.50 0.98 22.93
C SER A 155 21.60 -0.12 22.38
N HIS A 156 21.60 -1.25 23.08
CA HIS A 156 20.76 -2.40 22.76
C HIS A 156 19.38 -2.28 23.40
N TYR A 157 18.45 -3.11 22.94
CA TYR A 157 17.15 -3.35 23.56
C TYR A 157 17.30 -3.99 24.93
N GLY A 158 16.41 -3.66 25.87
CA GLY A 158 16.33 -4.31 27.17
C GLY A 158 16.35 -3.34 28.35
N TYR A 159 16.29 -3.89 29.56
CA TYR A 159 16.29 -3.07 30.77
C TYR A 159 17.67 -2.46 31.01
N ARG A 160 17.70 -1.15 31.21
CA ARG A 160 18.92 -0.40 31.55
C ARG A 160 18.60 0.74 32.50
N ASN A 161 19.62 1.19 33.22
CA ASN A 161 19.55 2.49 33.89
C ASN A 161 19.44 3.57 32.82
N HIS A 162 18.35 4.32 32.82
CA HIS A 162 18.10 5.36 31.83
C HIS A 162 19.19 6.44 31.93
N PRO A 163 19.86 6.81 30.82
CA PRO A 163 21.06 7.65 30.86
C PRO A 163 20.80 9.06 31.43
N VAL A 164 19.59 9.58 31.23
CA VAL A 164 19.18 10.89 31.76
C VAL A 164 18.50 10.80 33.14
N THR A 165 17.45 9.98 33.29
CA THR A 165 16.65 9.94 34.53
C THR A 165 17.21 9.00 35.60
N ARG A 166 18.24 8.18 35.30
CA ARG A 166 18.87 7.19 36.19
C ARG A 166 17.94 6.12 36.79
N HIS A 167 16.71 6.01 36.30
CA HIS A 167 15.78 4.96 36.70
C HIS A 167 15.97 3.73 35.80
N TYR A 168 15.85 2.54 36.38
CA TYR A 168 15.81 1.30 35.62
C TYR A 168 14.55 1.28 34.75
N ARG A 169 14.73 1.37 33.43
CA ARG A 169 13.65 1.42 32.44
C ARG A 169 13.96 0.51 31.28
N LEU A 170 12.91 -0.09 30.72
CA LEU A 170 13.01 -0.82 29.47
C LEU A 170 13.34 0.16 28.36
N HIS A 171 14.42 -0.12 27.64
CA HIS A 171 14.69 0.47 26.34
C HIS A 171 13.95 -0.34 25.28
N GLU A 172 12.85 0.20 24.77
CA GLU A 172 11.93 -0.48 23.84
C GLU A 172 12.46 -0.62 22.41
N GLY A 173 13.70 -0.16 22.15
CA GLY A 173 14.31 -0.16 20.83
C GLY A 173 15.82 -0.37 20.85
N ILE A 174 16.45 -0.05 19.74
CA ILE A 174 17.90 -0.06 19.53
C ILE A 174 18.34 1.35 19.09
N ASP A 175 19.48 1.81 19.61
CA ASP A 175 20.04 3.12 19.27
C ASP A 175 21.21 2.92 18.31
N PHE A 176 21.14 3.55 17.14
CA PHE A 176 22.21 3.57 16.15
C PHE A 176 22.90 4.93 16.12
N ARG A 177 24.23 4.95 16.23
CA ARG A 177 25.01 6.18 16.08
C ARG A 177 24.80 6.75 14.68
N ALA A 178 24.36 8.00 14.61
CA ALA A 178 24.23 8.72 13.36
C ALA A 178 24.38 10.24 13.58
N ARG A 179 25.08 10.92 12.69
CA ARG A 179 25.11 12.40 12.71
C ARG A 179 23.72 12.94 12.42
N THR A 180 23.40 14.15 12.88
CA THR A 180 22.17 14.83 12.46
C THR A 180 22.19 15.02 10.94
N GLY A 181 21.06 14.77 10.29
CA GLY A 181 20.94 14.92 8.83
C GLY A 181 21.22 13.65 8.02
N THR A 182 21.59 12.53 8.64
CA THR A 182 21.70 11.24 7.94
C THR A 182 20.31 10.77 7.50
N ARG A 183 20.19 10.25 6.27
CA ARG A 183 18.92 9.72 5.75
C ARG A 183 18.46 8.51 6.55
N VAL A 184 17.17 8.50 6.89
CA VAL A 184 16.48 7.38 7.53
C VAL A 184 15.54 6.75 6.51
N TYR A 185 15.61 5.43 6.40
CA TYR A 185 14.85 4.65 5.44
C TYR A 185 13.79 3.80 6.15
N ALA A 186 12.63 3.62 5.51
CA ALA A 186 11.62 2.69 5.98
C ALA A 186 12.22 1.27 5.99
N SER A 187 12.28 0.66 7.18
CA SER A 187 12.83 -0.67 7.39
C SER A 187 11.97 -1.76 6.75
N LYS A 188 10.68 -1.50 6.54
CA LYS A 188 9.71 -2.44 5.95
C LYS A 188 8.58 -1.67 5.27
N THR A 189 8.02 -2.22 4.19
CA THR A 189 6.89 -1.65 3.45
C THR A 189 5.66 -1.55 4.35
N GLY A 190 4.91 -0.45 4.27
CA GLY A 190 3.71 -0.27 5.08
C GLY A 190 3.09 1.12 4.96
N THR A 191 2.14 1.41 5.84
CA THR A 191 1.44 2.70 5.90
C THR A 191 1.89 3.50 7.12
N VAL A 192 2.19 4.78 6.94
CA VAL A 192 2.56 5.68 8.03
C VAL A 192 1.37 5.91 8.95
N THR A 193 1.49 5.52 10.21
CA THR A 193 0.45 5.71 11.24
C THR A 193 0.74 6.87 12.17
N TYR A 194 1.99 7.35 12.20
CA TYR A 194 2.38 8.52 12.99
C TYR A 194 3.52 9.28 12.32
N ALA A 195 3.45 10.61 12.31
CA ALA A 195 4.47 11.49 11.72
C ALA A 195 4.46 12.87 12.40
N ALA A 196 4.90 12.94 13.67
CA ALA A 196 4.85 14.17 14.47
C ALA A 196 5.83 14.13 15.65
N ARG A 197 5.76 15.11 16.56
CA ARG A 197 6.52 15.11 17.82
C ARG A 197 5.84 14.24 18.88
N LYS A 198 6.52 13.22 19.41
CA LYS A 198 6.03 12.27 20.41
C LYS A 198 6.83 12.32 21.72
N GLY A 199 6.63 13.39 22.50
CA GLY A 199 7.25 13.52 23.83
C GLY A 199 8.76 13.26 23.85
N GLY A 200 9.19 12.31 24.67
CA GLY A 200 10.61 11.92 24.80
C GLY A 200 11.25 11.39 23.52
N TYR A 201 10.48 10.81 22.61
CA TYR A 201 10.98 10.33 21.31
C TYR A 201 11.33 11.46 20.33
N GLY A 202 10.99 12.71 20.65
CA GLY A 202 11.22 13.82 19.72
C GLY A 202 10.32 13.72 18.49
N LYS A 203 10.83 14.12 17.31
CA LYS A 203 10.13 13.89 16.05
C LYS A 203 10.22 12.40 15.72
N THR A 204 9.07 11.80 15.43
CA THR A 204 8.92 10.36 15.27
C THR A 204 8.08 10.05 14.04
N VAL A 205 8.50 9.03 13.29
CA VAL A 205 7.67 8.34 12.31
C VAL A 205 7.34 6.96 12.84
N SER A 206 6.10 6.49 12.67
CA SER A 206 5.72 5.10 12.90
C SER A 206 5.02 4.56 11.65
N ILE A 207 5.33 3.32 11.27
CA ILE A 207 4.81 2.66 10.07
C ILE A 207 4.17 1.34 10.52
N GLN A 208 2.92 1.10 10.12
CA GLN A 208 2.23 -0.17 10.28
C GLN A 208 2.46 -1.05 9.05
N HIS A 209 2.80 -2.31 9.27
CA HIS A 209 3.02 -3.33 8.26
C HIS A 209 1.84 -4.31 8.25
N GLU A 210 1.65 -5.05 7.15
CA GLU A 210 0.49 -5.94 6.94
C GLU A 210 0.49 -7.18 7.85
N ASP A 211 1.65 -7.58 8.39
CA ASP A 211 1.83 -8.77 9.22
C ASP A 211 1.81 -8.47 10.74
N ASP A 212 0.95 -7.54 11.17
CA ASP A 212 0.79 -7.08 12.56
C ASP A 212 2.04 -6.42 13.19
N PHE A 213 3.11 -6.25 12.41
CA PHE A 213 4.29 -5.51 12.85
C PHE A 213 4.14 -4.02 12.63
N SER A 214 4.87 -3.25 13.43
CA SER A 214 5.09 -1.82 13.18
C SER A 214 6.53 -1.45 13.50
N THR A 215 7.02 -0.41 12.83
CA THR A 215 8.33 0.18 13.11
C THR A 215 8.18 1.61 13.60
N SER A 216 9.12 2.08 14.42
CA SER A 216 9.17 3.48 14.85
C SER A 216 10.59 4.03 14.80
N TYR A 217 10.70 5.29 14.37
CA TYR A 217 11.95 5.99 14.06
C TYR A 217 11.97 7.30 14.85
N GLY A 218 12.70 7.32 15.95
CA GLY A 218 12.75 8.43 16.91
C GLY A 218 13.91 9.41 16.70
N HIS A 219 13.88 10.50 17.46
CA HIS A 219 14.86 11.58 17.54
C HIS A 219 15.16 12.30 16.22
N LEU A 220 14.26 12.23 15.24
CA LEU A 220 14.47 12.78 13.90
C LEU A 220 14.67 14.30 13.93
N SER A 221 15.46 14.83 13.00
CA SER A 221 15.57 16.28 12.77
C SER A 221 14.50 16.77 11.81
N ARG A 222 14.14 15.94 10.81
CA ARG A 222 13.15 16.23 9.78
C ARG A 222 12.37 14.97 9.40
N ILE A 223 11.09 15.16 9.10
CA ILE A 223 10.16 14.14 8.61
C ILE A 223 9.80 14.50 7.17
N TYR A 224 9.74 13.51 6.27
CA TYR A 224 9.37 13.69 4.85
C TYR A 224 8.03 13.06 4.46
N VAL A 225 7.40 12.34 5.38
CA VAL A 225 6.15 11.61 5.16
C VAL A 225 5.06 12.09 6.11
N SER A 226 3.81 11.87 5.75
CA SER A 226 2.60 12.21 6.50
C SER A 226 1.83 10.96 6.91
N VAL A 227 0.96 11.08 7.91
CA VAL A 227 0.05 9.99 8.29
C VAL A 227 -0.86 9.63 7.12
N GLY A 228 -1.00 8.33 6.84
CA GLY A 228 -1.73 7.80 5.69
C GLY A 228 -0.85 7.56 4.46
N ASP A 229 0.38 8.07 4.42
CA ASP A 229 1.29 7.79 3.31
C ASP A 229 1.64 6.30 3.27
N PHE A 230 1.53 5.70 2.09
CA PHE A 230 2.10 4.40 1.81
C PHE A 230 3.60 4.56 1.51
N VAL A 231 4.44 3.75 2.16
CA VAL A 231 5.90 3.80 1.99
C VAL A 231 6.47 2.42 1.70
N ARG A 232 7.45 2.37 0.80
CA ARG A 232 8.15 1.14 0.44
C ARG A 232 9.37 0.93 1.36
N GLN A 233 9.73 -0.32 1.63
CA GLN A 233 11.03 -0.65 2.24
C GLN A 233 12.15 0.04 1.46
N GLY A 234 13.10 0.66 2.17
CA GLY A 234 14.18 1.44 1.57
C GLY A 234 13.79 2.83 1.06
N GLN A 235 12.53 3.28 1.23
CA GLN A 235 12.14 4.66 0.95
C GLN A 235 12.65 5.60 2.04
N VAL A 236 13.17 6.77 1.67
CA VAL A 236 13.58 7.80 2.65
C VAL A 236 12.34 8.40 3.30
N ILE A 237 12.28 8.36 4.64
CA ILE A 237 11.15 8.85 5.44
C ILE A 237 11.49 10.08 6.29
N GLY A 238 12.77 10.38 6.45
CA GLY A 238 13.22 11.51 7.23
C GLY A 238 14.74 11.57 7.38
N LEU A 239 15.19 12.42 8.30
CA LEU A 239 16.59 12.59 8.65
C LEU A 239 16.79 12.38 10.16
N THR A 240 17.86 11.69 10.53
CA THR A 240 18.30 11.54 11.93
C THR A 240 18.53 12.91 12.58
N GLY A 241 18.44 12.98 13.89
CA GLY A 241 18.59 14.21 14.63
C GLY A 241 18.97 13.99 16.08
N ASN A 242 18.56 14.94 16.91
CA ASN A 242 18.73 14.90 18.36
C ASN A 242 17.52 15.52 19.06
N THR A 243 16.32 15.34 18.50
CA THR A 243 15.10 15.94 19.09
C THR A 243 14.53 15.06 20.20
N GLY A 244 13.80 15.66 21.14
CA GLY A 244 13.25 14.92 22.29
C GLY A 244 14.27 14.78 23.41
N ILE A 245 14.18 13.70 24.19
CA ILE A 245 15.11 13.39 25.27
C ILE A 245 16.21 12.50 24.69
N SER A 246 17.36 13.10 24.40
CA SER A 246 18.52 12.41 23.84
C SER A 246 19.80 13.09 24.30
N THR A 247 20.85 12.30 24.55
CA THR A 247 22.18 12.78 24.99
C THR A 247 23.09 13.18 23.83
N GLY A 248 22.75 12.79 22.60
CA GLY A 248 23.50 13.14 21.40
C GLY A 248 22.86 12.58 20.12
N PRO A 249 23.27 13.05 18.93
CA PRO A 249 22.66 12.62 17.68
C PRO A 249 22.73 11.11 17.45
N HIS A 250 21.56 10.50 17.24
CA HIS A 250 21.40 9.08 16.95
C HIS A 250 20.03 8.80 16.31
N LEU A 251 19.81 7.58 15.85
CA LEU A 251 18.48 7.06 15.52
C LEU A 251 18.06 6.09 16.61
N HIS A 252 16.92 6.35 17.24
CA HIS A 252 16.23 5.35 18.06
C HIS A 252 15.26 4.57 17.17
N PHE A 253 15.42 3.25 17.08
CA PHE A 253 14.63 2.39 16.19
C PHE A 253 13.94 1.28 16.97
N GLU A 254 12.66 1.08 16.70
CA GLU A 254 11.86 0.05 17.35
C GLU A 254 11.18 -0.84 16.31
N ILE A 255 11.09 -2.13 16.62
CA ILE A 255 10.21 -3.09 15.97
C ILE A 255 9.18 -3.51 17.03
N ARG A 256 7.89 -3.46 16.69
CA ARG A 256 6.81 -3.90 17.55
C ARG A 256 5.95 -4.94 16.84
N TYR A 257 5.55 -6.00 17.54
CA TYR A 257 4.57 -6.98 17.07
C TYR A 257 3.30 -6.86 17.90
N LYS A 258 2.14 -6.64 17.26
CA LYS A 258 0.85 -6.44 17.94
C LYS A 258 0.91 -5.39 19.06
N GLY A 259 1.64 -4.29 18.78
CA GLY A 259 1.82 -3.17 19.71
C GLY A 259 2.88 -3.37 20.81
N LYS A 260 3.44 -4.57 20.99
CA LYS A 260 4.50 -4.84 21.98
C LYS A 260 5.87 -4.70 21.35
N SER A 261 6.80 -4.02 22.04
CA SER A 261 8.19 -3.92 21.57
C SER A 261 8.89 -5.27 21.57
N GLU A 262 9.62 -5.54 20.49
CA GLU A 262 10.50 -6.68 20.37
C GLU A 262 11.95 -6.22 20.19
N ASN A 263 12.89 -7.09 20.55
CA ASN A 263 14.31 -6.81 20.33
C ASN A 263 14.61 -6.74 18.82
N PRO A 264 14.99 -5.57 18.25
CA PRO A 264 15.26 -5.46 16.82
C PRO A 264 16.41 -6.34 16.33
N ALA A 265 17.34 -6.72 17.22
CA ALA A 265 18.44 -7.63 16.88
C ALA A 265 18.00 -9.06 16.51
N ARG A 266 16.74 -9.43 16.76
CA ARG A 266 16.16 -10.71 16.32
C ARG A 266 15.67 -10.68 14.87
N HIS A 267 15.54 -9.48 14.30
CA HIS A 267 14.91 -9.23 13.01
C HIS A 267 15.85 -8.59 11.99
N LEU A 268 17.01 -8.11 12.46
CA LEU A 268 18.01 -7.40 11.67
C LEU A 268 19.34 -8.15 11.73
N ASP A 269 20.00 -8.24 10.58
CA ASP A 269 21.39 -8.70 10.50
C ASP A 269 22.32 -7.57 10.96
N LEU A 270 22.53 -7.49 12.28
CA LEU A 270 23.45 -6.54 12.91
C LEU A 270 24.91 -7.07 12.83
N PRO A 271 25.90 -6.19 12.67
CA PRO A 271 27.32 -6.57 12.69
C PRO A 271 27.80 -7.02 14.07
#